data_AF-A0A9D6UX24-F1
#
_entry.id   AF-A0A9D6UX24-F1
#
_cell.length_a   1.000
_cell.length_b   1.000
_cell.length_c   1.000
_cell.angle_alpha   90.00
_cell.angle_beta   90.00
_cell.angle_gamma   90.00
#
_symmetry.space_group_name_H-M   'P 1'
#
loop_
_entity.id
_entity.type
_entity.pdbx_description
1 polymer ?
#
loop_
_entity_poly.entity_id
_entity_poly.type
_entity_poly.pdbx_seq_one_letter_code
_entity_poly.pdbx_strand_id
1 'polypeptide(L)'
;MRVLRYRQHKPDDTVVQGDWLTDWPTRRADSLSLYRMAKSRWEIENQGFNDAKNRYGIEHICHREPNSILLNWLLTFLALVIERLYRVRYLHLGTHRVRSAASLYRLFWLGLARTPALDSG
;
A
#
# COMPACT_ATOMS: atom_id res chain seq x y z
N MET A 1 -17.70 -4.31 -17.81
CA MET A 1 -17.53 -3.53 -16.57
C MET A 1 -18.43 -4.13 -15.49
N ARG A 2 -17.90 -4.42 -14.31
CA ARG A 2 -18.61 -4.99 -13.15
C ARG A 2 -18.61 -3.96 -12.02
N VAL A 3 -19.70 -3.90 -11.28
CA VAL A 3 -19.86 -3.02 -10.10
C VAL A 3 -20.05 -3.86 -8.85
N LEU A 4 -19.25 -3.60 -7.83
CA LEU A 4 -19.38 -4.16 -6.48
C LEU A 4 -19.90 -3.08 -5.54
N ARG A 5 -21.12 -3.25 -5.05
CA ARG A 5 -21.70 -2.35 -4.04
C ARG A 5 -21.46 -2.92 -2.66
N TYR A 6 -21.05 -2.08 -1.72
CA TYR A 6 -20.93 -2.47 -0.32
C TYR A 6 -21.68 -1.50 0.58
N ARG A 7 -22.21 -2.03 1.68
CA ARG A 7 -22.80 -1.27 2.77
C ARG A 7 -22.11 -1.69 4.07
N GLN A 8 -21.50 -0.74 4.76
CA GLN A 8 -20.82 -0.95 6.02
C GLN A 8 -21.61 -0.23 7.12
N HIS A 9 -22.05 -0.99 8.12
CA HIS A 9 -22.62 -0.44 9.34
C HIS A 9 -21.50 -0.22 10.35
N LYS A 10 -21.36 1.01 10.84
CA LYS A 10 -20.42 1.35 11.90
C LYS A 10 -21.07 1.14 13.28
N PRO A 11 -20.28 1.05 14.36
CA PRO A 11 -20.81 0.90 15.73
C PRO A 11 -21.66 2.08 16.21
N ASP A 12 -21.54 3.24 15.57
CA ASP A 12 -22.32 4.45 15.84
C ASP A 12 -23.61 4.52 14.98
N ASP A 13 -24.06 3.37 14.45
CA ASP A 13 -25.18 3.21 13.50
C ASP A 13 -25.04 3.97 12.17
N THR A 14 -23.88 4.61 11.92
CA THR A 14 -23.63 5.25 10.63
C THR A 14 -23.47 4.20 9.53
N VAL A 15 -24.22 4.37 8.44
CA VAL A 15 -24.14 3.52 7.27
C VAL A 15 -23.29 4.18 6.20
N VAL A 16 -22.18 3.54 5.84
CA VAL A 16 -21.33 3.95 4.72
C VAL A 16 -21.63 3.04 3.52
N GLN A 17 -21.95 3.64 2.38
CA GLN A 17 -22.19 2.92 1.13
C GLN A 17 -21.20 3.39 0.06
N GLY A 18 -20.76 2.47 -0.79
CA GLY A 18 -19.92 2.81 -1.93
C GLY A 18 -19.94 1.73 -3.01
N ASP A 19 -19.56 2.15 -4.20
CA ASP A 19 -19.53 1.32 -5.40
C ASP A 19 -18.08 1.24 -5.92
N TRP A 20 -17.61 0.02 -6.15
CA TRP A 20 -16.30 -0.26 -6.75
C TRP A 20 -16.49 -0.77 -8.17
N LEU A 21 -15.84 -0.13 -9.13
CA LEU A 21 -15.91 -0.51 -10.53
C LEU A 21 -14.63 -1.27 -10.92
N THR A 22 -14.80 -2.35 -11.67
CA THR A 22 -13.68 -3.15 -12.20
C THR A 22 -14.04 -3.79 -13.54
N ASP A 23 -13.04 -3.98 -14.37
CA ASP A 23 -13.06 -4.77 -15.60
C ASP A 23 -12.81 -6.26 -15.34
N TRP A 24 -12.39 -6.64 -14.14
CA TRP A 24 -12.04 -8.02 -13.83
C TRP A 24 -13.28 -8.94 -13.78
N PRO A 25 -13.21 -10.12 -14.42
CA PRO A 25 -14.28 -11.10 -14.33
C PRO A 25 -14.29 -11.75 -12.94
N THR A 26 -15.45 -12.23 -12.50
CA THR A 26 -15.62 -12.86 -11.16
C THR A 26 -14.67 -14.04 -10.93
N ARG A 27 -14.32 -14.79 -11.98
CA ARG A 27 -13.33 -15.88 -11.91
C ARG A 27 -11.91 -15.43 -11.51
N ARG A 28 -11.57 -14.16 -11.76
CA ARG A 28 -10.26 -13.57 -11.45
C ARG A 28 -10.22 -13.02 -10.03
N ALA A 29 -11.33 -12.42 -9.59
CA ALA A 29 -11.49 -11.94 -8.22
C ALA A 29 -12.97 -11.97 -7.82
N ASP A 30 -13.26 -12.71 -6.75
CA ASP A 30 -14.58 -12.69 -6.12
C ASP A 30 -14.87 -11.32 -5.48
N SER A 31 -16.12 -11.11 -5.07
CA SER A 31 -16.58 -9.85 -4.45
C SER A 31 -15.86 -9.50 -3.15
N LEU A 32 -15.54 -10.49 -2.30
CA LEU A 32 -14.89 -10.26 -1.01
C LEU A 32 -13.42 -9.91 -1.18
N SER A 33 -12.73 -10.59 -2.09
CA SER A 33 -11.35 -10.30 -2.49
C SER A 33 -11.23 -8.89 -3.06
N LEU A 34 -12.14 -8.50 -3.98
CA LEU A 34 -12.21 -7.13 -4.50
C LEU A 34 -12.48 -6.11 -3.39
N TYR A 35 -13.41 -6.38 -2.49
CA TYR A 35 -13.69 -5.50 -1.36
C TYR A 35 -12.45 -5.28 -0.48
N ARG A 36 -11.74 -6.36 -0.13
CA ARG A 36 -10.52 -6.29 0.69
C ARG A 36 -9.42 -5.48 0.02
N MET A 37 -9.18 -5.72 -1.27
CA MET A 37 -8.20 -4.94 -2.05
C MET A 37 -8.59 -3.46 -2.13
N ALA A 38 -9.87 -3.16 -2.36
CA ALA A 38 -10.32 -1.79 -2.45
C ALA A 38 -10.19 -1.06 -1.10
N LYS A 39 -10.48 -1.76 0.01
CA LYS A 39 -10.27 -1.24 1.36
C LYS A 39 -8.79 -1.10 1.73
N SER A 40 -7.90 -1.95 1.24
CA SER A 40 -6.46 -1.82 1.50
C SER A 40 -5.85 -0.56 0.90
N ARG A 41 -6.51 0.11 -0.07
CA ARG A 41 -6.14 1.47 -0.51
C ARG A 41 -6.11 2.45 0.67
N TRP A 42 -7.05 2.32 1.60
CA TRP A 42 -7.13 3.19 2.77
C TRP A 42 -5.96 2.95 3.73
N GLU A 43 -5.41 1.73 3.77
CA GLU A 43 -4.22 1.42 4.57
C GLU A 43 -2.97 2.10 3.98
N ILE A 44 -2.87 2.22 2.65
CA ILE A 44 -1.77 2.96 2.00
C ILE A 44 -1.80 4.43 2.41
N GLU A 45 -2.99 5.04 2.39
CA GLU A 45 -3.16 6.43 2.80
C GLU A 45 -2.86 6.60 4.29
N ASN A 46 -3.48 5.78 5.14
CA ASN A 46 -3.40 5.96 6.58
C ASN A 46 -2.10 5.53 7.22
N GLN A 47 -1.39 4.56 6.66
CA GLN A 47 -0.11 4.11 7.20
C GLN A 47 1.05 4.63 6.37
N GLY A 48 0.96 4.57 5.04
CA GLY A 48 2.02 5.04 4.16
C GLY A 48 2.18 6.56 4.21
N PHE A 49 1.13 7.30 3.88
CA PHE A 49 1.22 8.77 3.81
C PHE A 49 1.29 9.42 5.18
N ASN A 50 0.56 8.94 6.19
CA ASN A 50 0.70 9.50 7.54
C ASN A 50 2.08 9.22 8.16
N ASP A 51 2.67 8.04 7.98
CA ASP A 51 4.03 7.79 8.49
C ASP A 51 5.03 8.66 7.75
N ALA A 52 4.92 8.75 6.42
CA ALA A 52 5.75 9.67 5.64
C ALA A 52 5.64 11.09 6.22
N LYS A 53 4.43 11.63 6.29
CA LYS A 53 4.13 12.97 6.81
C LYS A 53 4.70 13.21 8.21
N ASN A 54 4.25 12.44 9.18
CA ASN A 54 4.45 12.73 10.60
C ASN A 54 5.81 12.25 11.11
N ARG A 55 6.37 11.19 10.52
CA ARG A 55 7.58 10.54 11.02
C ARG A 55 8.81 10.82 10.18
N TYR A 56 8.64 11.01 8.88
CA TYR A 56 9.72 11.36 7.96
C TYR A 56 9.70 12.85 7.54
N GLY A 57 8.73 13.63 8.02
CA GLY A 57 8.75 15.09 7.92
C GLY A 57 8.65 15.62 6.49
N ILE A 58 8.02 14.87 5.60
CA ILE A 58 7.90 15.24 4.18
C ILE A 58 7.05 16.51 3.94
N GLU A 59 6.37 17.03 4.95
CA GLU A 59 5.68 18.34 4.82
C GLU A 59 6.63 19.50 4.46
N HIS A 60 7.95 19.34 4.66
CA HIS A 60 8.95 20.39 4.44
C HIS A 60 10.00 20.02 3.39
N ILE A 61 9.59 19.56 2.21
CA ILE A 61 10.53 19.27 1.13
C ILE A 61 11.14 20.56 0.55
N CYS A 62 12.46 20.56 0.40
CA CYS A 62 13.17 21.57 -0.39
C CYS A 62 12.83 21.40 -1.88
N HIS A 63 12.29 22.42 -2.52
CA HIS A 63 11.83 22.40 -3.93
C HIS A 63 12.73 23.25 -4.86
N ARG A 64 13.98 23.50 -4.44
CA ARG A 64 14.91 24.38 -5.18
C ARG A 64 15.33 23.83 -6.54
N GLU A 65 15.35 22.51 -6.71
CA GLU A 65 15.67 21.85 -7.97
C GLU A 65 14.46 21.00 -8.43
N PRO A 66 14.17 20.91 -9.74
CA PRO A 66 12.96 20.27 -10.27
C PRO A 66 12.70 18.83 -9.81
N ASN A 67 13.75 18.04 -9.60
CA ASN A 67 13.68 16.65 -9.16
C ASN A 67 13.71 16.48 -7.64
N SER A 68 13.89 17.54 -6.86
CA SER A 68 14.06 17.45 -5.40
C SER A 68 12.86 16.79 -4.71
N ILE A 69 11.64 17.07 -5.19
CA ILE A 69 10.42 16.43 -4.68
C ILE A 69 10.41 14.93 -4.99
N LEU A 70 10.75 14.55 -6.23
CA LEU A 70 10.80 13.16 -6.66
C LEU A 70 11.84 12.37 -5.85
N LEU A 71 13.06 12.90 -5.73
CA LEU A 71 14.13 12.25 -4.97
C LEU A 71 13.76 12.09 -3.50
N ASN A 72 13.17 13.12 -2.88
CA ASN A 72 12.74 13.04 -1.49
C ASN A 72 11.66 11.96 -1.28
N TRP A 73 10.70 11.85 -2.20
CA TRP A 73 9.70 10.79 -2.17
C TRP A 73 10.31 9.40 -2.33
N LEU A 74 11.21 9.21 -3.31
CA LEU A 74 11.87 7.92 -3.53
C LEU A 74 12.69 7.48 -2.32
N LEU A 75 13.45 8.39 -1.72
CA LEU A 75 14.22 8.12 -0.50
C LEU A 75 13.31 7.79 0.69
N THR A 76 12.19 8.51 0.84
CA THR A 76 11.21 8.26 1.91
C THR A 76 10.56 6.88 1.74
N PHE A 77 10.14 6.51 0.53
CA PHE A 77 9.57 5.18 0.27
C PHE A 77 10.59 4.07 0.49
N LEU A 78 11.84 4.27 0.08
CA LEU A 78 12.93 3.33 0.36
C LEU A 78 13.12 3.14 1.87
N ALA A 79 13.17 4.23 2.64
CA ALA A 79 13.31 4.19 4.09
C ALA A 79 12.14 3.46 4.77
N LEU A 80 10.89 3.74 4.35
CA LEU A 80 9.69 3.05 4.82
C LEU A 80 9.76 1.54 4.57
N VAL A 81 10.17 1.13 3.36
CA VAL A 81 10.29 -0.29 3.01
C VAL A 81 11.36 -0.99 3.83
N ILE A 82 12.55 -0.39 3.96
CA ILE A 82 13.64 -0.94 4.78
C ILE A 82 13.19 -1.09 6.23
N GLU A 83 12.53 -0.07 6.77
CA GLU A 83 12.03 -0.10 8.14
C GLU A 83 10.98 -1.20 8.35
N ARG A 84 10.01 -1.34 7.44
CA ARG A 84 8.99 -2.40 7.52
C ARG A 84 9.64 -3.79 7.48
N LEU A 85 10.63 -4.01 6.61
CA LEU A 85 11.39 -5.26 6.57
C LEU A 85 12.15 -5.52 7.87
N TYR A 86 12.76 -4.49 8.46
CA TYR A 86 13.43 -4.59 9.75
C TYR A 86 12.46 -4.98 10.86
N ARG A 87 11.30 -4.30 10.97
CA ARG A 87 10.29 -4.61 11.99
C ARG A 87 9.72 -6.02 11.85
N VAL A 88 9.43 -6.44 10.62
CA VAL A 88 8.96 -7.81 10.33
C VAL A 88 9.99 -8.85 10.76
N ARG A 89 11.29 -8.60 10.57
CA ARG A 89 12.36 -9.54 10.91
C ARG A 89 12.68 -9.56 12.40
N TYR A 90 12.87 -8.40 13.00
CA TYR A 90 13.53 -8.27 14.30
C TYR A 90 12.58 -7.91 15.44
N LEU A 91 11.42 -7.29 15.15
CA LEU A 91 10.43 -6.93 16.17
C LEU A 91 9.25 -7.90 16.23
N HIS A 92 9.17 -8.89 15.33
CA HIS A 92 8.16 -9.95 15.35
C HIS A 92 6.70 -9.45 15.49
N LEU A 93 6.38 -8.30 14.88
CA LEU A 93 5.01 -7.79 14.85
C LEU A 93 4.18 -8.65 13.87
N GLY A 94 3.62 -9.75 14.37
CA GLY A 94 2.76 -10.68 13.62
C GLY A 94 2.96 -12.14 14.03
N THR A 95 2.11 -13.02 13.50
CA THR A 95 2.19 -14.48 13.71
C THR A 95 3.09 -15.18 12.68
N HIS A 96 3.84 -14.41 11.87
CA HIS A 96 4.69 -14.96 10.83
C HIS A 96 6.00 -15.53 11.38
N ARG A 97 6.46 -16.63 10.79
CA ARG A 97 7.79 -17.19 11.07
C ARG A 97 8.88 -16.18 10.67
N VAL A 98 9.93 -16.08 11.48
CA VAL A 98 11.09 -15.22 11.20
C VAL A 98 11.63 -15.52 9.80
N ARG A 99 11.63 -14.49 8.94
CA ARG A 99 12.14 -14.61 7.58
C ARG A 99 13.65 -14.37 7.55
N SER A 100 14.37 -15.17 6.78
CA SER A 100 15.81 -14.97 6.56
C SER A 100 16.07 -13.64 5.84
N ALA A 101 17.27 -13.07 5.99
CA ALA A 101 17.66 -11.84 5.29
C ALA A 101 17.59 -12.03 3.77
N ALA A 102 17.98 -13.20 3.26
CA ALA A 102 17.88 -13.57 1.85
C ALA A 102 16.42 -13.59 1.36
N SER A 103 15.48 -14.09 2.18
CA SER A 103 14.05 -14.09 1.84
C SER A 103 13.49 -12.67 1.77
N LEU A 104 13.89 -11.78 2.66
CA LEU A 104 13.46 -10.37 2.65
C LEU A 104 14.05 -9.60 1.47
N TYR A 105 15.33 -9.83 1.16
CA TYR A 105 15.98 -9.27 -0.03
C TYR A 105 15.27 -9.70 -1.31
N ARG A 106 14.91 -11.00 -1.43
CA ARG A 106 14.12 -11.49 -2.57
C ARG A 106 12.76 -10.84 -2.66
N LEU A 107 12.05 -10.67 -1.53
CA LEU A 107 10.75 -10.00 -1.52
C LEU A 107 10.85 -8.53 -1.93
N PHE A 108 11.88 -7.83 -1.45
CA PHE A 108 12.18 -6.46 -1.86
C PHE A 108 12.42 -6.38 -3.36
N TRP A 109 13.30 -7.24 -3.89
CA TRP A 109 13.58 -7.29 -5.32
C TRP A 109 12.36 -7.65 -6.16
N LEU A 110 11.54 -8.62 -5.75
CA LEU A 110 10.29 -8.96 -6.43
C LEU A 110 9.29 -7.81 -6.40
N GLY A 111 9.29 -7.01 -5.32
CA GLY A 111 8.49 -5.80 -5.20
C GLY A 111 8.94 -4.69 -6.16
N LEU A 112 10.27 -4.49 -6.29
CA LEU A 112 10.85 -3.50 -7.19
C LEU A 112 10.82 -3.93 -8.68
N ALA A 113 10.98 -5.22 -8.96
CA ALA A 113 11.04 -5.77 -10.30
C ALA A 113 9.66 -5.90 -10.97
N ARG A 114 8.57 -5.58 -10.27
CA ARG A 114 7.26 -5.41 -10.90
C ARG A 114 7.26 -4.10 -11.70
N THR A 115 7.61 -4.21 -12.98
CA THR A 115 7.25 -3.20 -13.98
C THR A 115 5.72 -3.02 -13.94
N PRO A 116 5.20 -1.78 -13.98
CA PRO A 116 3.78 -1.59 -14.25
C PRO A 116 3.52 -2.28 -15.59
N ALA A 117 2.54 -3.18 -15.65
CA ALA A 117 2.00 -3.55 -16.94
C ALA A 117 1.57 -2.25 -17.60
N LEU A 118 2.15 -1.93 -18.76
CA LEU A 118 1.65 -0.86 -19.60
C LEU A 118 0.19 -1.20 -19.88
N ASP A 119 -0.74 -0.45 -19.26
CA ASP A 119 -2.14 -0.49 -19.60
C ASP A 119 -2.24 -0.10 -21.09
N SER A 120 -2.31 -1.12 -21.93
CA SER A 120 -2.51 -1.02 -23.36
C SER A 120 -4.01 -1.19 -23.57
N GLY A 121 -4.72 -0.08 -23.68
CA GLY A 121 -6.17 -0.03 -23.89
C GLY A 121 -6.63 1.39 -24.16
#